data_AF-A0A1I0AZ98-F1
#
_entry.id   AF-A0A1I0AZ98-F1
#
_cell.length_a   1.000
_cell.length_b   1.000
_cell.length_c   1.000
_cell.angle_alpha   90.00
_cell.angle_beta   90.00
_cell.angle_gamma   90.00
#
_symmetry.space_group_name_H-M   'P 1'
#
loop_
_entity.id
_entity.type
_entity.pdbx_description
1 polymer ?
#
loop_
_entity_poly.entity_id
_entity_poly.type
_entity_poly.pdbx_seq_one_letter_code
_entity_poly.pdbx_strand_id
1 'polypeptide(L)'
;MKQMIRDAFDTVTCSDALKKQTCDYVAGRMRRGRKSAARKLKWAVSMACLLLFATSGLGGLRLYYAEAAVISIDVNPSIELDINRWGRVVDQTTYGQEGETILQSLSLKHMEYGDALTLLLGSDEMQKYFNKDSLVSITLEAEDGGQAMLSDLQACVDTALKQCHGSVTAEYASVDSHMCDEAHEHGMSLGKYYAIQELLTVDPQATLDEFKDKSMKEIKGHTEHCQHREQAGVQEQTGDREEALDESQGDPQDNSEQSPECPGRPAHSREGGGHDGRHH
;
A
#
# COMPACT_ATOMS: atom_id res chain seq x y z
N MET A 1 1.67 94.77 29.14
CA MET A 1 0.52 93.88 28.88
C MET A 1 0.88 92.39 29.02
N LYS A 2 1.91 91.86 28.35
CA LYS A 2 2.33 90.44 28.51
C LYS A 2 2.78 90.06 29.93
N GLN A 3 3.41 90.96 30.69
CA GLN A 3 3.81 90.71 32.08
C GLN A 3 2.61 90.63 33.03
N MET A 4 1.70 91.61 33.00
CA MET A 4 0.50 91.58 33.85
C MET A 4 -0.37 90.33 33.68
N ILE A 5 -0.45 89.79 32.46
CA ILE A 5 -1.18 88.55 32.22
C ILE A 5 -0.46 87.37 32.90
N ARG A 6 0.88 87.30 32.83
CA ARG A 6 1.65 86.26 33.52
C ARG A 6 1.54 86.39 35.05
N ASP A 7 1.68 87.59 35.58
CA ASP A 7 1.57 87.86 37.02
C ASP A 7 0.19 87.48 37.57
N ALA A 8 -0.88 87.74 36.81
CA ALA A 8 -2.24 87.34 37.16
C ALA A 8 -2.43 85.82 37.23
N PHE A 9 -1.74 85.06 36.37
CA PHE A 9 -1.77 83.59 36.40
C PHE A 9 -0.83 83.00 37.46
N ASP A 10 0.30 83.64 37.77
CA ASP A 10 1.21 83.21 38.84
C ASP A 10 0.56 83.36 40.24
N THR A 11 -0.43 84.25 40.36
CA THR A 11 -1.23 84.43 41.58
C THR A 11 -2.23 83.28 41.81
N VAL A 12 -2.56 82.51 40.76
CA VAL A 12 -3.49 81.37 40.85
C VAL A 12 -2.74 80.15 41.38
N THR A 13 -2.59 80.08 42.70
CA THR A 13 -1.99 78.94 43.39
C THR A 13 -3.05 77.89 43.71
N CYS A 14 -2.86 76.68 43.21
CA CYS A 14 -3.71 75.53 43.54
C CYS A 14 -3.13 74.82 44.76
N SER A 15 -3.97 74.52 45.76
CA SER A 15 -3.54 73.80 46.96
C SER A 15 -3.02 72.41 46.59
N ASP A 16 -1.99 71.94 47.31
CA ASP A 16 -1.41 70.62 47.04
C ASP A 16 -2.45 69.49 47.23
N ALA A 17 -3.45 69.71 48.09
CA ALA A 17 -4.60 68.81 48.24
C ALA A 17 -5.43 68.70 46.94
N LEU A 18 -5.72 69.82 46.27
CA LEU A 18 -6.49 69.84 45.03
C LEU A 18 -5.68 69.27 43.85
N LYS A 19 -4.37 69.54 43.79
CA LYS A 19 -3.46 68.89 42.82
C LYS A 19 -3.43 67.37 43.00
N LYS A 20 -3.32 66.90 44.24
CA LYS A 20 -3.30 65.47 44.57
C LYS A 20 -4.62 64.79 44.21
N GLN A 21 -5.76 65.37 44.59
CA GLN A 21 -7.08 64.85 44.23
C GLN A 21 -7.30 64.76 42.72
N THR A 22 -6.86 65.78 41.97
CA THR A 22 -6.97 65.80 40.51
C THR A 22 -6.06 64.73 39.88
N CYS A 23 -4.84 64.60 40.38
CA CYS A 23 -3.90 63.57 39.93
C CYS A 23 -4.46 62.16 40.17
N ASP A 24 -4.98 61.89 41.37
CA ASP A 24 -5.59 60.60 41.72
C ASP A 24 -6.83 60.30 40.87
N TYR A 25 -7.66 61.30 40.59
CA TYR A 25 -8.83 61.16 39.71
C TYR A 25 -8.44 60.83 38.26
N VAL A 26 -7.47 61.57 37.69
CA VAL A 26 -6.97 61.33 36.32
C VAL A 26 -6.31 59.95 36.23
N ALA A 27 -5.45 59.60 37.19
CA ALA A 27 -4.81 58.29 37.27
C ALA A 27 -5.85 57.15 37.39
N GLY A 28 -6.89 57.34 38.21
CA GLY A 28 -8.00 56.41 38.36
C GLY A 28 -8.80 56.20 37.07
N ARG A 29 -9.09 57.29 36.34
CA ARG A 29 -9.81 57.27 35.06
C ARG A 29 -9.00 56.56 33.97
N MET A 30 -7.70 56.84 33.87
CA MET A 30 -6.78 56.15 32.93
C MET A 30 -6.70 54.65 33.24
N ARG A 31 -6.61 54.27 34.52
CA ARG A 31 -6.57 52.86 34.95
C ARG A 31 -7.88 52.11 34.65
N ARG A 32 -9.06 52.75 34.79
CA ARG A 32 -10.37 52.13 34.49
C ARG A 32 -10.52 51.77 33.00
N GLY A 33 -10.12 52.66 32.09
CA GLY A 33 -10.13 52.38 30.64
C GLY A 33 -9.21 51.20 30.28
N ARG A 34 -7.99 51.19 30.84
CA ARG A 34 -7.02 50.11 30.62
C ARG A 34 -7.45 48.76 31.20
N LYS A 35 -8.14 48.73 32.35
CA LYS A 35 -8.66 47.50 32.97
C LYS A 35 -9.76 46.84 32.14
N SER A 36 -10.64 47.62 31.50
CA SER A 36 -11.68 47.10 30.59
C SER A 36 -11.08 46.49 29.33
N ALA A 37 -10.15 47.21 28.68
CA ALA A 37 -9.44 46.71 27.51
C ALA A 37 -8.60 45.45 27.80
N ALA A 38 -7.86 45.43 28.91
CA ALA A 38 -7.07 44.27 29.31
C ALA A 38 -7.95 43.06 29.66
N ARG A 39 -9.13 43.26 30.25
CA ARG A 39 -10.08 42.16 30.51
C ARG A 39 -10.65 41.60 29.21
N LYS A 40 -11.04 42.46 28.26
CA LYS A 40 -11.50 42.03 26.92
C LYS A 40 -10.41 41.28 26.15
N LEU A 41 -9.15 41.76 26.22
CA LEU A 41 -8.01 41.08 25.60
C LEU A 41 -7.76 39.70 26.22
N LYS A 42 -7.85 39.57 27.55
CA LYS A 42 -7.74 38.26 28.22
C LYS A 42 -8.79 37.26 27.75
N TRP A 43 -10.05 37.70 27.62
CA TRP A 43 -11.12 36.86 27.08
C TRP A 43 -10.89 36.52 25.60
N ALA A 44 -10.44 37.48 24.79
CA ALA A 44 -10.12 37.25 23.39
C ALA A 44 -8.98 36.24 23.22
N VAL A 45 -7.89 36.36 23.99
CA VAL A 45 -6.77 35.41 23.99
C VAL A 45 -7.23 34.03 24.48
N SER A 46 -8.01 33.97 25.57
CA SER A 46 -8.55 32.69 26.07
C SER A 46 -9.44 32.01 25.04
N MET A 47 -10.28 32.76 24.33
CA MET A 47 -11.13 32.23 23.27
C MET A 47 -10.31 31.76 22.07
N ALA A 48 -9.28 32.52 21.68
CA ALA A 48 -8.35 32.13 20.63
C ALA A 48 -7.61 30.83 20.99
N CYS A 49 -7.13 30.67 22.23
CA CYS A 49 -6.51 29.43 22.70
C CYS A 49 -7.48 28.25 22.69
N LEU A 50 -8.73 28.45 23.10
CA LEU A 50 -9.75 27.40 23.06
C LEU A 50 -10.07 26.99 21.62
N LEU A 51 -10.20 27.93 20.69
CA LEU A 51 -10.41 27.65 19.28
C LEU A 51 -9.22 26.89 18.68
N LEU A 52 -7.99 27.33 18.95
CA LEU A 52 -6.78 26.63 18.50
C LEU A 52 -6.71 25.20 19.06
N PHE A 53 -7.05 24.99 20.33
CA PHE A 53 -7.08 23.66 20.91
C PHE A 53 -8.19 22.79 20.28
N ALA A 54 -9.38 23.36 20.08
CA ALA A 54 -10.49 22.66 19.46
C ALA A 54 -10.19 22.27 18.00
N THR A 55 -9.62 23.17 17.20
CA THR A 55 -9.27 22.90 15.80
C THR A 55 -8.06 21.99 15.67
N SER A 56 -7.05 22.12 16.55
CA SER A 56 -5.87 21.25 16.52
C SER A 56 -6.20 19.83 16.98
N GLY A 57 -7.07 19.68 17.98
CA GLY A 57 -7.54 18.37 18.43
C GLY A 57 -8.36 17.65 17.37
N LEU A 58 -9.37 18.31 16.78
CA LEU A 58 -10.19 17.71 15.71
C LEU A 58 -9.39 17.46 14.43
N GLY A 59 -8.52 18.40 14.04
CA GLY A 59 -7.67 18.26 12.86
C GLY A 59 -6.65 17.15 13.03
N GLY A 60 -6.02 17.06 14.20
CA GLY A 60 -5.08 15.98 14.53
C GLY A 60 -5.76 14.60 14.53
N LEU A 61 -6.99 14.50 15.07
CA LEU A 61 -7.75 13.25 15.05
C LEU A 61 -8.09 12.83 13.62
N ARG A 62 -8.58 13.76 12.78
CA ARG A 62 -8.88 13.45 11.37
C ARG A 62 -7.62 13.03 10.59
N LEU A 63 -6.49 13.68 10.84
CA LEU A 63 -5.23 13.29 10.22
C LEU A 63 -4.76 11.92 10.70
N TYR A 64 -4.96 11.60 11.98
CA TYR A 64 -4.58 10.32 12.56
C TYR A 64 -5.34 9.15 11.93
N TYR A 65 -6.66 9.29 11.79
CA TYR A 65 -7.54 8.27 11.20
C TYR A 65 -7.65 8.38 9.67
N ALA A 66 -6.87 9.25 9.03
CA ALA A 66 -6.79 9.26 7.57
C ALA A 66 -5.97 8.04 7.14
N GLU A 67 -6.66 7.12 6.48
CA GLU A 67 -6.11 5.96 5.81
C GLU A 67 -5.14 6.38 4.70
N ALA A 68 -4.09 5.58 4.52
CA ALA A 68 -3.06 5.75 3.51
C ALA A 68 -2.72 4.45 2.77
N ALA A 69 -3.15 3.30 3.30
CA ALA A 69 -2.95 1.98 2.71
C ALA A 69 -3.91 0.96 3.33
N VAL A 70 -4.29 -0.05 2.56
CA VAL A 70 -5.03 -1.23 3.01
C VAL A 70 -4.15 -2.48 2.87
N ILE A 71 -4.04 -3.25 3.95
CA ILE A 71 -3.40 -4.57 3.92
C ILE A 71 -4.50 -5.63 4.08
N SER A 72 -4.73 -6.42 3.03
CA SER A 72 -5.59 -7.61 3.06
C SER A 72 -4.77 -8.85 3.37
N ILE A 73 -5.24 -9.64 4.33
CA ILE A 73 -4.68 -10.92 4.74
C ILE A 73 -5.75 -12.00 4.50
N ASP A 74 -5.50 -12.86 3.50
CA ASP A 74 -6.45 -13.86 3.05
C ASP A 74 -5.83 -15.26 3.13
N VAL A 75 -6.41 -16.09 4.00
CA VAL A 75 -6.01 -17.50 4.17
C VAL A 75 -7.24 -18.38 4.10
N ASN A 76 -8.25 -18.01 4.91
CA ASN A 76 -9.60 -18.54 5.12
C ASN A 76 -9.93 -18.43 6.63
N PRO A 77 -9.61 -17.28 7.23
CA PRO A 77 -10.39 -16.04 7.10
C PRO A 77 -9.75 -14.97 6.20
N SER A 78 -10.53 -13.92 5.93
CA SER A 78 -10.15 -12.70 5.21
C SER A 78 -10.27 -11.48 6.14
N ILE A 79 -9.16 -10.79 6.39
CA ILE A 79 -9.05 -9.64 7.31
C ILE A 79 -8.30 -8.51 6.62
N GLU A 80 -8.84 -7.29 6.70
CA GLU A 80 -8.19 -6.06 6.22
C GLU A 80 -7.79 -5.17 7.39
N LEU A 81 -6.63 -4.54 7.25
CA LEU A 81 -6.11 -3.53 8.16
C LEU A 81 -5.94 -2.21 7.42
N ASP A 82 -6.63 -1.19 7.91
CA ASP A 82 -6.52 0.18 7.39
C ASP A 82 -5.35 0.86 8.08
N ILE A 83 -4.36 1.29 7.31
CA ILE A 83 -3.09 1.80 7.81
C ILE A 83 -3.02 3.29 7.53
N ASN A 84 -2.71 4.09 8.55
CA ASN A 84 -2.46 5.52 8.36
C ASN A 84 -1.03 5.81 7.89
N ARG A 85 -0.78 7.08 7.55
CA ARG A 85 0.55 7.58 7.11
C ARG A 85 1.72 7.34 8.06
N TRP A 86 1.47 6.95 9.32
CA TRP A 86 2.51 6.63 10.30
C TRP A 86 2.72 5.11 10.44
N GLY A 87 2.15 4.31 9.54
CA GLY A 87 2.25 2.85 9.58
C GLY A 87 1.43 2.22 10.70
N ARG A 88 0.39 2.89 11.20
CA ARG A 88 -0.46 2.39 12.30
C ARG A 88 -1.82 1.94 11.83
N VAL A 89 -2.30 0.86 12.41
CA VAL A 89 -3.66 0.34 12.20
C VAL A 89 -4.67 1.34 12.77
N VAL A 90 -5.54 1.89 11.94
CA VAL A 90 -6.62 2.82 12.34
C VAL A 90 -7.99 2.17 12.32
N ASP A 91 -8.19 1.20 11.44
CA ASP A 91 -9.36 0.34 11.43
C ASP A 91 -9.03 -1.10 11.03
N GLN A 92 -10.02 -1.98 11.17
CA GLN A 92 -9.93 -3.38 10.84
C GLN A 92 -11.29 -3.87 10.31
N THR A 93 -11.28 -4.54 9.16
CA THR A 93 -12.48 -5.07 8.51
C THR A 93 -12.34 -6.58 8.33
N THR A 94 -13.43 -7.33 8.49
CA THR A 94 -13.43 -8.79 8.37
C THR A 94 -14.51 -9.24 7.40
N TYR A 95 -14.20 -10.24 6.60
CA TYR A 95 -15.12 -10.84 5.65
C TYR A 95 -15.37 -12.29 6.05
N GLY A 96 -16.43 -12.51 6.85
CA GLY A 96 -16.78 -13.82 7.41
C GLY A 96 -16.66 -13.88 8.94
N GLN A 97 -17.33 -14.87 9.54
CA GLN A 97 -17.39 -15.04 11.01
C GLN A 97 -16.05 -15.52 11.60
N GLU A 98 -15.24 -16.19 10.79
CA GLU A 98 -13.91 -16.67 11.15
C GLU A 98 -12.98 -15.50 11.48
N GLY A 99 -13.04 -14.42 10.69
CA GLY A 99 -12.25 -13.21 10.91
C GLY A 99 -12.69 -12.48 12.18
N GLU A 100 -14.00 -12.34 12.39
CA GLU A 100 -14.54 -11.75 13.63
C GLU A 100 -14.07 -12.52 14.87
N THR A 101 -14.07 -13.86 14.81
CA THR A 101 -13.62 -14.72 15.92
C THR A 101 -12.16 -14.48 16.27
N ILE A 102 -11.29 -14.32 15.26
CA ILE A 102 -9.87 -13.99 15.50
C ILE A 102 -9.73 -12.60 16.12
N LEU A 103 -10.43 -11.60 15.59
CA LEU A 103 -10.26 -10.24 16.06
C LEU A 103 -10.86 -9.99 17.46
N GLN A 104 -11.77 -10.84 17.95
CA GLN A 104 -12.32 -10.74 19.30
C GLN A 104 -11.26 -10.88 20.41
N SER A 105 -10.20 -11.66 20.18
CA SER A 105 -9.12 -11.87 21.16
C SER A 105 -7.96 -10.88 20.99
N LEU A 106 -7.99 -10.03 19.96
CA LEU A 106 -6.86 -9.19 19.56
C LEU A 106 -7.16 -7.69 19.65
N SER A 107 -6.14 -6.91 19.98
CA SER A 107 -6.21 -5.44 20.01
C SER A 107 -5.20 -4.87 19.03
N LEU A 108 -5.57 -4.77 17.75
CA LEU A 108 -4.67 -4.35 16.67
C LEU A 108 -4.63 -2.84 16.46
N LYS A 109 -5.74 -2.13 16.75
CA LYS A 109 -5.84 -0.68 16.56
C LYS A 109 -4.72 0.06 17.30
N HIS A 110 -4.17 1.07 16.63
CA HIS A 110 -3.05 1.92 17.06
C HIS A 110 -1.67 1.25 17.08
N MET A 111 -1.56 -0.06 16.86
CA MET A 111 -0.27 -0.74 16.70
C MET A 111 0.35 -0.38 15.36
N GLU A 112 1.68 -0.48 15.27
CA GLU A 112 2.36 -0.48 13.97
C GLU A 112 2.01 -1.76 13.22
N TYR A 113 1.82 -1.67 11.89
CA TYR A 113 1.29 -2.79 11.11
C TYR A 113 2.15 -4.07 11.23
N GLY A 114 3.48 -3.94 11.33
CA GLY A 114 4.37 -5.09 11.52
C GLY A 114 4.14 -5.83 12.84
N ASP A 115 3.93 -5.09 13.93
CA ASP A 115 3.59 -5.68 15.24
C ASP A 115 2.18 -6.28 15.21
N ALA A 116 1.23 -5.59 14.55
CA ALA A 116 -0.14 -6.08 14.40
C ALA A 116 -0.18 -7.39 13.60
N LEU A 117 0.57 -7.50 12.52
CA LEU A 117 0.70 -8.72 11.72
C LEU A 117 1.37 -9.85 12.50
N THR A 118 2.42 -9.54 13.26
CA THR A 118 3.08 -10.54 14.12
C THR A 118 2.11 -11.08 15.16
N LEU A 119 1.32 -10.21 15.80
CA LEU A 119 0.29 -10.60 16.77
C LEU A 119 -0.84 -11.40 16.11
N LEU A 120 -1.33 -10.94 14.95
CA LEU A 120 -2.42 -11.57 14.20
C LEU A 120 -2.04 -12.97 13.73
N LEU A 121 -0.95 -13.08 12.96
CA LEU A 121 -0.43 -14.34 12.43
C LEU A 121 0.09 -15.26 13.55
N GLY A 122 0.46 -14.70 14.70
CA GLY A 122 0.88 -15.42 15.88
C GLY A 122 -0.26 -15.97 16.75
N SER A 123 -1.48 -15.44 16.62
CA SER A 123 -2.60 -15.74 17.52
C SER A 123 -3.10 -17.19 17.42
N ASP A 124 -3.47 -17.78 18.56
CA ASP A 124 -3.98 -19.16 18.64
C ASP A 124 -5.20 -19.38 17.74
N GLU A 125 -6.06 -18.36 17.58
CA GLU A 125 -7.20 -18.42 16.65
C GLU A 125 -6.76 -18.47 15.18
N MET A 126 -5.78 -17.66 14.77
CA MET A 126 -5.29 -17.64 13.39
C MET A 126 -4.49 -18.91 13.06
N GLN A 127 -3.71 -19.45 14.01
CA GLN A 127 -2.93 -20.69 13.80
C GLN A 127 -3.80 -21.89 13.39
N LYS A 128 -5.08 -21.92 13.77
CA LYS A 128 -6.02 -23.00 13.40
C LYS A 128 -6.19 -23.13 11.89
N TYR A 129 -5.90 -22.07 11.13
CA TYR A 129 -6.02 -22.01 9.69
C TYR A 129 -4.71 -22.30 8.95
N PHE A 130 -3.60 -22.52 9.66
CA PHE A 130 -2.30 -22.84 9.09
C PHE A 130 -2.04 -24.36 9.10
N ASN A 131 -2.29 -24.99 7.96
CA ASN A 131 -1.97 -26.38 7.66
C ASN A 131 -0.93 -26.44 6.52
N LYS A 132 -0.50 -27.66 6.16
CA LYS A 132 0.57 -27.86 5.15
C LYS A 132 0.23 -27.30 3.77
N ASP A 133 -1.05 -27.14 3.46
CA ASP A 133 -1.54 -26.67 2.17
C ASP A 133 -2.23 -25.30 2.28
N SER A 134 -1.96 -24.57 3.37
CA SER A 134 -2.48 -23.21 3.56
C SER A 134 -1.68 -22.24 2.73
N LEU A 135 -2.39 -21.45 1.93
CA LEU A 135 -1.84 -20.33 1.19
C LEU A 135 -2.19 -19.04 1.93
N VAL A 136 -1.18 -18.27 2.33
CA VAL A 136 -1.38 -16.92 2.86
C VAL A 136 -1.24 -15.94 1.72
N SER A 137 -2.31 -15.25 1.35
CA SER A 137 -2.26 -14.18 0.35
C SER A 137 -2.28 -12.83 1.07
N ILE A 138 -1.27 -12.01 0.81
CA ILE A 138 -1.16 -10.65 1.31
C ILE A 138 -1.30 -9.71 0.12
N THR A 139 -2.32 -8.86 0.15
CA THR A 139 -2.54 -7.84 -0.89
C THR A 139 -2.46 -6.46 -0.28
N LEU A 140 -1.63 -5.61 -0.87
CA LEU A 140 -1.41 -4.22 -0.44
C LEU A 140 -2.03 -3.27 -1.46
N GLU A 141 -2.93 -2.42 -1.00
CA GLU A 141 -3.23 -1.15 -1.66
C GLU A 141 -2.49 -0.04 -0.90
N ALA A 142 -1.83 0.85 -1.63
CA ALA A 142 -1.17 2.03 -1.07
C ALA A 142 -0.92 3.07 -2.17
N GLU A 143 -0.91 4.35 -1.79
CA GLU A 143 -0.54 5.45 -2.71
C GLU A 143 0.82 5.18 -3.41
N ASP A 144 0.90 5.51 -4.70
CA ASP A 144 2.08 5.30 -5.57
C ASP A 144 2.62 3.84 -5.61
N GLY A 145 1.74 2.86 -5.38
CA GLY A 145 2.05 1.43 -5.50
C GLY A 145 2.89 0.86 -4.36
N GLY A 146 3.17 1.64 -3.31
CA GLY A 146 3.60 1.15 -2.00
C GLY A 146 4.86 0.28 -1.95
N GLN A 147 5.74 0.28 -2.95
CA GLN A 147 6.79 -0.75 -3.09
C GLN A 147 7.72 -0.89 -1.88
N ALA A 148 8.08 0.22 -1.22
CA ALA A 148 8.86 0.17 0.01
C ALA A 148 8.09 -0.51 1.15
N MET A 149 6.81 -0.14 1.32
CA MET A 149 5.92 -0.76 2.30
C MET A 149 5.65 -2.23 1.98
N LEU A 150 5.54 -2.62 0.71
CA LEU A 150 5.41 -4.02 0.30
C LEU A 150 6.65 -4.83 0.70
N SER A 151 7.85 -4.29 0.48
CA SER A 151 9.10 -4.95 0.89
C SER A 151 9.19 -5.10 2.41
N ASP A 152 8.81 -4.08 3.18
CA ASP A 152 8.79 -4.14 4.64
C ASP A 152 7.74 -5.16 5.14
N LEU A 153 6.56 -5.15 4.52
CA LEU A 153 5.46 -6.09 4.77
C LEU A 153 5.88 -7.54 4.53
N GLN A 154 6.56 -7.81 3.41
CA GLN A 154 7.13 -9.13 3.10
C GLN A 154 8.08 -9.60 4.21
N ALA A 155 9.00 -8.74 4.65
CA ALA A 155 9.94 -9.09 5.71
C ALA A 155 9.23 -9.39 7.04
N CYS A 156 8.22 -8.59 7.40
CA CYS A 156 7.42 -8.79 8.61
C CYS A 156 6.63 -10.11 8.57
N VAL A 157 5.86 -10.33 7.51
CA VAL A 157 5.00 -11.52 7.37
C VAL A 157 5.84 -12.79 7.29
N ASP A 158 6.89 -12.82 6.47
CA ASP A 158 7.78 -13.98 6.37
C ASP A 158 8.44 -14.32 7.70
N THR A 159 8.83 -13.30 8.48
CA THR A 159 9.43 -13.50 9.80
C THR A 159 8.42 -14.09 10.78
N ALA A 160 7.21 -13.53 10.83
CA ALA A 160 6.13 -14.02 11.68
C ALA A 160 5.76 -15.47 11.32
N LEU A 161 5.56 -15.77 10.04
CA LEU A 161 5.25 -17.12 9.58
C LEU A 161 6.38 -18.11 9.88
N LYS A 162 7.66 -17.74 9.71
CA LYS A 162 8.79 -18.61 10.07
C LYS A 162 8.84 -18.94 11.56
N GLN A 163 8.48 -17.99 12.41
CA GLN A 163 8.49 -18.18 13.87
C GLN A 163 7.34 -19.06 14.35
N CYS A 164 6.18 -18.94 13.71
CA CYS A 164 4.97 -19.64 14.11
C CYS A 164 4.78 -20.99 13.39
N HIS A 165 4.94 -21.01 12.06
CA HIS A 165 4.62 -22.14 11.18
C HIS A 165 5.57 -22.20 9.97
N GLY A 166 6.77 -22.76 10.15
CA GLY A 166 7.83 -22.78 9.14
C GLY A 166 7.55 -23.52 7.82
N SER A 167 6.38 -24.15 7.64
CA SER A 167 5.96 -24.76 6.37
C SER A 167 5.01 -23.88 5.55
N VAL A 168 4.50 -22.78 6.12
CA VAL A 168 3.56 -21.89 5.46
C VAL A 168 4.32 -20.75 4.80
N THR A 169 4.01 -20.49 3.54
CA THR A 169 4.56 -19.37 2.76
C THR A 169 3.44 -18.39 2.45
N ALA A 170 3.82 -17.14 2.23
CA ALA A 170 2.90 -16.11 1.76
C ALA A 170 3.20 -15.70 0.31
N GLU A 171 2.14 -15.37 -0.41
CA GLU A 171 2.17 -14.65 -1.68
C GLU A 171 1.84 -13.19 -1.44
N TYR A 172 2.41 -12.32 -2.28
CA TYR A 172 2.33 -10.88 -2.12
C TYR A 172 1.91 -10.23 -3.43
N ALA A 173 0.93 -9.34 -3.36
CA ALA A 173 0.51 -8.50 -4.47
C ALA A 173 0.38 -7.04 -4.02
N SER A 174 0.62 -6.12 -4.95
CA SER A 174 0.28 -4.71 -4.78
C SER A 174 -0.68 -4.29 -5.88
N VAL A 175 -1.74 -3.59 -5.51
CA VAL A 175 -2.81 -3.16 -6.41
C VAL A 175 -2.97 -1.64 -6.37
N ASP A 176 -3.66 -1.11 -7.38
CA ASP A 176 -4.05 0.30 -7.40
C ASP A 176 -5.27 0.57 -6.51
N SER A 177 -5.51 1.85 -6.23
CA SER A 177 -6.57 2.28 -5.33
C SER A 177 -7.99 1.98 -5.85
N HIS A 178 -8.18 1.87 -7.17
CA HIS A 178 -9.51 1.61 -7.75
C HIS A 178 -10.01 0.20 -7.39
N MET A 179 -9.08 -0.75 -7.29
CA MET A 179 -9.41 -2.14 -6.96
C MET A 179 -9.95 -2.30 -5.54
N CYS A 180 -9.51 -1.46 -4.60
CA CYS A 180 -10.00 -1.48 -3.21
C CYS A 180 -11.48 -1.07 -3.14
N ASP A 181 -11.82 0.05 -3.77
CA ASP A 181 -13.20 0.54 -3.82
C ASP A 181 -14.15 -0.49 -4.45
N GLU A 182 -13.77 -1.10 -5.57
CA GLU A 182 -14.57 -2.16 -6.22
C GLU A 182 -14.76 -3.40 -5.34
N ALA A 183 -13.69 -3.85 -4.66
CA ALA A 183 -13.77 -5.00 -3.76
C ALA A 183 -14.80 -4.76 -2.65
N HIS A 184 -14.76 -3.57 -2.04
CA HIS A 184 -15.67 -3.18 -0.97
C HIS A 184 -17.11 -3.01 -1.44
N GLU A 185 -17.34 -2.47 -2.64
CA GLU A 185 -18.68 -2.39 -3.26
C GLU A 185 -19.30 -3.77 -3.48
N HIS A 186 -18.47 -4.77 -3.76
CA HIS A 186 -18.88 -6.16 -3.89
C HIS A 186 -18.90 -6.95 -2.56
N GLY A 187 -18.56 -6.32 -1.43
CA GLY A 187 -18.57 -6.95 -0.11
C GLY A 187 -17.50 -8.04 0.06
N MET A 188 -16.35 -7.88 -0.59
CA MET A 188 -15.22 -8.81 -0.53
C MET A 188 -13.97 -8.11 -0.01
N SER A 189 -13.05 -8.90 0.54
CA SER A 189 -11.69 -8.42 0.77
C SER A 189 -10.99 -8.10 -0.54
N LEU A 190 -10.12 -7.11 -0.50
CA LEU A 190 -9.23 -6.68 -1.57
C LEU A 190 -8.44 -7.85 -2.15
N GLY A 191 -7.86 -8.70 -1.28
CA GLY A 191 -7.08 -9.84 -1.76
C GLY A 191 -7.94 -10.90 -2.46
N LYS A 192 -9.15 -11.18 -1.96
CA LYS A 192 -10.09 -12.10 -2.65
C LYS A 192 -10.53 -11.53 -3.99
N TYR A 193 -10.88 -10.25 -4.04
CA TYR A 193 -11.26 -9.59 -5.28
C TYR A 193 -10.11 -9.63 -6.30
N TYR A 194 -8.88 -9.30 -5.88
CA TYR A 194 -7.68 -9.41 -6.70
C TYR A 194 -7.48 -10.82 -7.27
N ALA A 195 -7.60 -11.86 -6.45
CA ALA A 195 -7.46 -13.24 -6.90
C ALA A 195 -8.52 -13.65 -7.95
N ILE A 196 -9.76 -13.15 -7.83
CA ILE A 196 -10.81 -13.38 -8.83
C ILE A 196 -10.49 -12.60 -10.11
N GLN A 197 -10.02 -11.36 -10.02
CA GLN A 197 -9.60 -10.61 -11.21
C GLN A 197 -8.48 -11.34 -11.96
N GLU A 198 -7.49 -11.89 -11.26
CA GLU A 198 -6.47 -12.76 -11.89
C GLU A 198 -7.10 -13.96 -12.60
N LEU A 199 -8.07 -14.64 -11.98
CA LEU A 199 -8.80 -15.74 -12.61
C LEU A 199 -9.52 -15.29 -13.89
N LEU A 200 -10.22 -14.16 -13.87
CA LEU A 200 -10.97 -13.66 -15.02
C LEU A 200 -10.06 -13.32 -16.22
N THR A 201 -8.78 -13.04 -15.99
CA THR A 201 -7.81 -12.83 -17.08
C THR A 201 -7.44 -14.10 -17.83
N VAL A 202 -7.54 -15.26 -17.18
CA VAL A 202 -7.14 -16.58 -17.74
C VAL A 202 -8.32 -17.52 -18.00
N ASP A 203 -9.50 -17.20 -17.49
CA ASP A 203 -10.75 -17.89 -17.78
C ASP A 203 -11.88 -16.91 -18.09
N PRO A 204 -12.12 -16.62 -19.39
CA PRO A 204 -13.21 -15.73 -19.79
C PRO A 204 -14.62 -16.25 -19.51
N GLN A 205 -14.79 -17.52 -19.09
CA GLN A 205 -16.10 -18.07 -18.69
C GLN A 205 -16.36 -17.93 -17.19
N ALA A 206 -15.33 -17.69 -16.38
CA ALA A 206 -15.49 -17.43 -14.96
C ALA A 206 -16.26 -16.12 -14.75
N THR A 207 -16.99 -16.03 -13.64
CA THR A 207 -17.73 -14.82 -13.26
C THR A 207 -17.48 -14.48 -11.80
N LEU A 208 -17.53 -13.18 -11.48
CA LEU A 208 -17.36 -12.71 -10.11
C LEU A 208 -18.34 -13.37 -9.14
N ASP A 209 -19.61 -13.47 -9.53
CA ASP A 209 -20.67 -14.07 -8.71
C ASP A 209 -20.47 -15.55 -8.41
N GLU A 210 -19.84 -16.31 -9.31
CA GLU A 210 -19.54 -17.72 -9.08
C GLU A 210 -18.41 -17.91 -8.06
N PHE A 211 -17.43 -17.02 -8.06
CA PHE A 211 -16.21 -17.19 -7.26
C PHE A 211 -16.19 -16.40 -5.95
N LYS A 212 -17.10 -15.43 -5.76
CA LYS A 212 -17.15 -14.62 -4.52
C LYS A 212 -17.30 -15.45 -3.24
N ASP A 213 -18.07 -16.54 -3.32
CA ASP A 213 -18.38 -17.42 -2.18
C ASP A 213 -17.38 -18.59 -2.06
N LYS A 214 -16.41 -18.70 -2.97
CA LYS A 214 -15.35 -19.71 -2.92
C LYS A 214 -14.22 -19.27 -1.99
N SER A 215 -13.46 -20.24 -1.51
CA SER A 215 -12.26 -20.00 -0.72
C SER A 215 -11.11 -19.48 -1.60
N MET A 216 -10.16 -18.78 -0.97
CA MET A 216 -8.96 -18.29 -1.67
C MET A 216 -8.21 -19.42 -2.39
N LYS A 217 -8.11 -20.59 -1.74
CA LYS A 217 -7.48 -21.79 -2.31
C LYS A 217 -8.20 -22.31 -3.56
N GLU A 218 -9.53 -22.30 -3.57
CA GLU A 218 -10.31 -22.73 -4.74
C GLU A 218 -10.17 -21.75 -5.90
N ILE A 219 -10.14 -20.44 -5.63
CA ILE A 219 -9.92 -19.40 -6.64
C ILE A 219 -8.55 -19.58 -7.29
N LYS A 220 -7.48 -19.61 -6.47
CA LYS A 220 -6.10 -19.76 -6.96
C LYS A 220 -5.86 -21.09 -7.67
N GLY A 221 -6.38 -22.20 -7.12
CA GLY A 221 -6.28 -23.51 -7.76
C GLY A 221 -6.99 -23.56 -9.12
N HIS A 222 -8.09 -22.83 -9.29
CA HIS A 222 -8.74 -22.71 -10.59
C HIS A 222 -7.91 -21.88 -11.58
N THR A 223 -7.33 -20.76 -11.13
CA THR A 223 -6.42 -19.92 -11.93
C THR A 223 -5.23 -20.73 -12.44
N GLU A 224 -4.57 -21.48 -11.55
CA GLU A 224 -3.43 -22.35 -11.90
C GLU A 224 -3.83 -23.41 -12.93
N HIS A 225 -4.98 -24.06 -12.75
CA HIS A 225 -5.47 -25.08 -13.69
C HIS A 225 -5.71 -24.50 -15.09
N CYS A 226 -6.29 -23.30 -15.19
CA CYS A 226 -6.52 -22.61 -16.45
C CYS A 226 -5.19 -22.21 -17.12
N GLN A 227 -4.25 -21.64 -16.37
CA GLN A 227 -2.93 -21.27 -16.89
C GLN A 227 -2.16 -22.48 -17.45
N HIS A 228 -2.19 -23.62 -16.77
CA HIS A 228 -1.55 -24.84 -17.27
C HIS A 228 -2.20 -25.37 -18.56
N ARG A 229 -3.53 -25.27 -18.69
CA ARG A 229 -4.24 -25.69 -19.90
C ARG A 229 -3.91 -24.80 -21.11
N GLU A 230 -3.81 -23.49 -20.91
CA GLU A 230 -3.39 -22.56 -21.97
C GLU A 230 -1.97 -22.84 -22.44
N GLN A 231 -1.03 -23.07 -21.52
CA GLN A 231 0.36 -23.38 -21.85
C GLN A 231 0.50 -24.71 -22.63
N ALA A 232 -0.29 -25.73 -22.27
CA ALA A 232 -0.31 -27.01 -23.00
C ALA A 232 -0.89 -26.88 -24.41
N GLY A 233 -1.95 -26.07 -24.58
CA GLY A 233 -2.56 -25.81 -25.90
C GLY A 233 -1.68 -24.99 -26.85
N VAL A 234 -0.79 -24.14 -26.32
CA VAL A 234 0.19 -23.37 -27.12
C VAL A 234 1.33 -24.25 -27.60
N GLN A 235 1.77 -25.26 -26.83
CA GLN A 235 2.83 -26.18 -27.24
C GLN A 235 2.41 -27.12 -28.38
N GLU A 236 1.16 -27.59 -28.41
CA GLU A 236 0.63 -28.39 -29.52
C GLU A 236 0.60 -27.61 -30.85
N GLN A 237 0.31 -26.30 -30.83
CA GLN A 237 0.29 -25.50 -32.07
C GLN A 237 1.68 -25.13 -32.62
N THR A 238 2.73 -25.16 -31.79
CA THR A 238 4.11 -24.90 -32.25
C THR A 238 4.83 -26.15 -32.75
N GLY A 239 4.41 -27.35 -32.36
CA GLY A 239 5.00 -28.62 -32.83
C GLY A 239 4.61 -28.99 -34.26
N ASP A 240 3.43 -28.56 -34.72
CA ASP A 240 2.89 -28.95 -36.03
C ASP A 240 3.40 -28.09 -37.21
N ARG A 241 4.31 -27.13 -36.99
CA ARG A 241 4.79 -26.22 -38.06
C ARG A 241 6.17 -26.56 -38.64
N GLU A 242 6.89 -27.54 -38.10
CA GLU A 242 8.21 -27.97 -38.64
C GLU A 242 8.19 -29.28 -39.44
N GLU A 243 7.08 -30.04 -39.48
CA GLU A 243 6.95 -31.25 -40.30
C GLU A 243 5.94 -31.10 -41.45
N ALA A 244 6.17 -30.14 -42.35
CA ALA A 244 5.39 -30.07 -43.59
C ALA A 244 6.17 -29.47 -44.77
N LEU A 245 7.43 -29.88 -44.96
CA LEU A 245 8.14 -29.69 -46.24
C LEU A 245 9.13 -30.85 -46.47
N ASP A 246 8.61 -32.07 -46.69
CA ASP A 246 9.33 -33.04 -47.52
C ASP A 246 8.36 -33.96 -48.26
N GLU A 247 8.78 -34.32 -49.48
CA GLU A 247 8.23 -35.34 -50.38
C GLU A 247 7.01 -35.00 -51.27
N SER A 248 7.29 -34.60 -52.51
CA SER A 248 6.66 -35.24 -53.66
C SER A 248 7.58 -35.20 -54.89
N GLN A 249 8.15 -36.36 -55.22
CA GLN A 249 8.78 -36.65 -56.51
C GLN A 249 7.74 -37.11 -57.54
N GLY A 250 7.89 -36.67 -58.79
CA GLY A 250 7.21 -37.19 -59.97
C GLY A 250 7.77 -36.58 -61.27
N ASP A 251 8.69 -37.32 -61.91
CA ASP A 251 9.28 -37.10 -63.26
C ASP A 251 8.33 -37.71 -64.35
N PRO A 252 8.56 -37.66 -65.70
CA PRO A 252 9.67 -37.08 -66.51
C PRO A 252 9.28 -36.38 -67.85
N GLN A 253 10.22 -35.66 -68.51
CA GLN A 253 10.63 -35.83 -69.95
C GLN A 253 11.43 -34.64 -70.58
N ASP A 254 12.62 -34.99 -71.10
CA ASP A 254 13.19 -34.70 -72.44
C ASP A 254 13.57 -33.26 -72.90
N ASN A 255 14.86 -32.91 -72.97
CA ASN A 255 15.72 -33.09 -74.17
C ASN A 255 16.97 -32.14 -74.18
N SER A 256 18.05 -32.64 -74.79
CA SER A 256 19.16 -31.98 -75.52
C SER A 256 20.36 -31.31 -74.79
N GLU A 257 21.50 -32.01 -74.95
CA GLU A 257 22.80 -31.55 -75.50
C GLU A 257 23.71 -30.57 -74.71
N GLN A 258 24.83 -31.09 -74.18
CA GLN A 258 26.23 -30.94 -74.67
C GLN A 258 27.27 -31.06 -73.53
N SER A 259 28.17 -32.05 -73.66
CA SER A 259 29.49 -32.15 -72.99
C SER A 259 30.51 -31.20 -73.68
N PRO A 260 31.79 -31.03 -73.23
CA PRO A 260 32.59 -31.76 -72.21
C PRO A 260 33.29 -30.78 -71.20
N GLU A 261 34.04 -31.14 -70.16
CA GLU A 261 35.32 -31.84 -70.10
C GLU A 261 35.71 -32.15 -68.63
N CYS A 262 36.28 -33.34 -68.40
CA CYS A 262 37.20 -33.69 -67.31
C CYS A 262 38.64 -33.34 -67.77
N PRO A 263 39.70 -33.24 -66.94
CA PRO A 263 39.97 -34.15 -65.80
C PRO A 263 40.82 -33.59 -64.62
N GLY A 264 41.03 -34.41 -63.58
CA GLY A 264 42.27 -34.34 -62.78
C GLY A 264 42.16 -34.56 -61.27
N ARG A 265 42.15 -35.83 -60.83
CA ARG A 265 42.82 -36.27 -59.59
C ARG A 265 44.34 -36.39 -59.87
N PRO A 266 45.28 -36.55 -58.89
CA PRO A 266 45.09 -37.16 -57.57
C PRO A 266 45.91 -36.59 -56.38
N ALA A 267 45.53 -37.06 -55.18
CA ALA A 267 46.30 -37.49 -54.00
C ALA A 267 47.64 -36.84 -53.61
N HIS A 268 47.79 -36.50 -52.32
CA HIS A 268 48.82 -36.96 -51.36
C HIS A 268 48.59 -36.21 -50.01
N SER A 269 48.31 -36.90 -48.88
CA SER A 269 49.23 -37.52 -47.90
C SER A 269 49.81 -36.56 -46.85
N ARG A 270 49.63 -36.96 -45.56
CA ARG A 270 50.49 -36.71 -44.38
C ARG A 270 50.57 -35.24 -43.89
N GLU A 271 50.80 -34.89 -42.63
CA GLU A 271 51.19 -35.58 -41.38
C GLU A 271 51.07 -34.57 -40.20
N GLY A 272 51.08 -35.08 -38.96
CA GLY A 272 51.64 -34.39 -37.76
C GLY A 272 50.68 -33.44 -37.03
N GLY A 273 50.35 -33.67 -35.74
CA GLY A 273 51.24 -33.42 -34.60
C GLY A 273 51.02 -31.98 -34.11
N GLY A 274 50.37 -31.68 -32.98
CA GLY A 274 50.70 -32.00 -31.60
C GLY A 274 50.74 -30.69 -30.79
N HIS A 275 50.65 -30.80 -29.46
CA HIS A 275 50.85 -29.78 -28.40
C HIS A 275 49.71 -28.83 -27.95
N ASP A 276 49.26 -29.10 -26.72
CA ASP A 276 49.42 -28.31 -25.47
C ASP A 276 48.54 -27.09 -25.11
N GLY A 277 48.39 -26.93 -23.78
CA GLY A 277 47.97 -25.72 -23.07
C GLY A 277 46.49 -25.72 -22.66
N ARG A 278 46.06 -26.10 -21.44
CA ARG A 278 46.31 -25.57 -20.08
C ARG A 278 45.63 -24.21 -19.80
N HIS A 279 44.85 -24.20 -18.72
CA HIS A 279 44.30 -23.08 -17.93
C HIS A 279 43.13 -22.28 -18.52
N HIS A 280 41.94 -22.47 -17.97
CA HIS A 280 41.38 -21.65 -16.88
C HIS A 280 40.27 -22.41 -16.15
#